data_AF-A0A8C0CQK7-F1
#
_entry.id   AF-A0A8C0CQK7-F1
#
_cell.length_a   1.000
_cell.length_b   1.000
_cell.length_c   1.000
_cell.angle_alpha   90.00
_cell.angle_beta   90.00
_cell.angle_gamma   90.00
#
_symmetry.space_group_name_H-M   'P 1'
#
loop_
_entity.id
_entity.type
_entity.pdbx_description
1 polymer ?
#
loop_
_entity_poly.entity_id
_entity_poly.type
_entity_poly.pdbx_seq_one_letter_code
_entity_poly.pdbx_strand_id
1 'polypeptide(L)'
;MKSLLHGLLGKTLQLVGYTVQYNCVAHCVFEHVGGAVIYNYVPMDHVWLEGGNLHNSTDCRYFGPIPCGLIRGCVFFKIWPLSDLDFYLKALNGHRSHND
;
A
#
# COMPACT_ATOMS: atom_id res chain seq x y z
N MET A 1 -4.48 47.81 2.11
CA MET A 1 -4.13 46.45 2.57
C MET A 1 -5.12 45.35 2.14
N LYS A 2 -6.43 45.62 2.00
CA LYS A 2 -7.42 44.59 1.62
C LYS A 2 -7.27 44.02 0.19
N SER A 3 -6.75 44.81 -0.76
CA SER A 3 -6.54 44.39 -2.16
C SER A 3 -5.36 43.44 -2.37
N LEU A 4 -4.27 43.62 -1.61
CA LEU A 4 -3.11 42.72 -1.63
C LEU A 4 -3.43 41.35 -1.03
N LEU A 5 -4.25 41.32 0.03
CA LEU A 5 -4.68 40.08 0.69
C LEU A 5 -5.54 39.22 -0.25
N HIS A 6 -6.44 39.85 -1.01
CA HIS A 6 -7.30 39.15 -1.97
C HIS A 6 -6.51 38.60 -3.18
N GLY A 7 -5.49 39.34 -3.65
CA GLY A 7 -4.59 38.90 -4.72
C GLY A 7 -3.62 37.80 -4.30
N LEU A 8 -3.12 37.83 -3.06
CA LEU A 8 -2.28 36.78 -2.48
C LEU A 8 -3.11 35.51 -2.25
N LEU A 9 -4.32 35.65 -1.69
CA LEU A 9 -5.24 34.53 -1.45
C LEU A 9 -5.64 33.83 -2.76
N GLY A 10 -5.90 34.59 -3.84
CA GLY A 10 -6.19 34.03 -5.16
C GLY A 10 -5.02 33.23 -5.75
N LYS A 11 -3.79 33.74 -5.63
CA LYS A 11 -2.58 33.04 -6.08
C LYS A 11 -2.31 31.78 -5.25
N THR A 12 -2.54 31.84 -3.94
CA THR A 12 -2.40 30.68 -3.06
C THR A 12 -3.45 29.61 -3.38
N LEU A 13 -4.71 29.98 -3.61
CA LEU A 13 -5.77 29.05 -4.03
C LEU A 13 -5.45 28.36 -5.35
N GLN A 14 -4.92 29.12 -6.32
CA GLN A 14 -4.55 28.59 -7.62
C GLN A 14 -3.36 27.61 -7.53
N LEU A 15 -2.38 27.91 -6.69
CA LEU A 15 -1.20 27.06 -6.47
C LEU A 15 -1.57 25.78 -5.71
N VAL A 16 -2.46 25.87 -4.70
CA VAL A 16 -3.03 24.72 -3.99
C VAL A 16 -3.86 23.84 -4.93
N GLY A 17 -4.68 24.45 -5.79
CA GLY A 17 -5.43 23.71 -6.82
C GLY A 17 -4.50 22.96 -7.79
N TYR A 18 -3.39 23.60 -8.18
CA TYR A 18 -2.35 23.00 -9.01
C TYR A 18 -1.68 21.83 -8.29
N THR A 19 -1.23 21.97 -7.04
CA THR A 19 -0.62 20.85 -6.31
C THR A 19 -1.59 19.70 -6.10
N VAL A 20 -2.88 19.94 -5.84
CA VAL A 20 -3.89 18.87 -5.71
C VAL A 20 -4.08 18.11 -7.02
N GLN A 21 -4.19 18.82 -8.16
CA GLN A 21 -4.31 18.17 -9.48
C GLN A 21 -3.05 17.37 -9.85
N TYR A 22 -1.86 17.92 -9.62
CA TYR A 22 -0.63 17.21 -9.97
C TYR A 22 -0.33 16.07 -8.99
N ASN A 23 -0.80 16.13 -7.74
CA ASN A 23 -0.69 15.02 -6.80
C ASN A 23 -1.58 13.84 -7.20
N CYS A 24 -2.84 14.08 -7.61
CA CYS A 24 -3.70 12.99 -8.07
C CYS A 24 -3.18 12.36 -9.37
N VAL A 25 -2.64 13.15 -10.30
CA VAL A 25 -1.97 12.62 -11.51
C VAL A 25 -0.73 11.81 -11.13
N ALA A 26 0.11 12.29 -10.20
CA ALA A 26 1.28 11.56 -9.73
C ALA A 26 0.91 10.24 -9.02
N HIS A 27 -0.14 10.25 -8.20
CA HIS A 27 -0.67 9.05 -7.53
C HIS A 27 -1.18 8.03 -8.55
N CYS A 28 -1.95 8.46 -9.55
CA CYS A 28 -2.42 7.60 -10.63
C CYS A 28 -1.28 7.02 -11.48
N VAL A 29 -0.24 7.81 -11.78
CA VAL A 29 0.93 7.33 -12.55
C VAL A 29 1.77 6.34 -11.73
N PHE A 30 1.97 6.60 -10.45
CA PHE A 30 2.71 5.68 -9.56
C PHE A 30 1.98 4.34 -9.41
N GLU A 31 0.65 4.37 -9.27
CA GLU A 31 -0.19 3.18 -9.24
C GLU A 31 -0.18 2.42 -10.58
N HIS A 32 -0.19 3.12 -11.72
CA HIS A 32 -0.10 2.49 -13.03
C HIS A 32 1.27 1.83 -13.27
N VAL A 33 2.36 2.48 -12.90
CA VAL A 33 3.72 1.94 -13.06
C VAL A 33 3.96 0.79 -12.08
N GLY A 34 3.52 0.93 -10.82
CA GLY A 34 3.56 -0.13 -9.82
C GLY A 34 2.72 -1.34 -10.25
N GLY A 35 1.54 -1.11 -10.81
CA GLY A 35 0.71 -2.14 -11.42
C GLY A 35 1.42 -2.84 -12.58
N ALA A 36 2.01 -2.09 -13.52
CA ALA A 36 2.67 -2.67 -14.70
C ALA A 36 3.85 -3.60 -14.36
N VAL A 37 4.65 -3.28 -13.34
CA VAL A 37 5.73 -4.16 -12.88
C VAL A 37 5.18 -5.45 -12.28
N ILE A 38 4.07 -5.38 -11.53
CA ILE A 38 3.41 -6.54 -10.94
C ILE A 38 2.70 -7.40 -12.01
N TYR A 39 2.04 -6.78 -13.01
CA TYR A 39 1.35 -7.49 -14.10
C TYR A 39 2.28 -8.34 -14.97
N ASN A 40 3.56 -7.97 -15.08
CA ASN A 40 4.54 -8.80 -15.80
C ASN A 40 4.86 -10.11 -15.08
N TYR A 41 4.67 -10.16 -13.76
CA TYR A 41 5.01 -11.32 -12.93
C TYR A 41 3.76 -12.12 -12.50
N VAL A 42 2.64 -11.43 -12.29
CA VAL A 42 1.37 -12.01 -11.85
C VAL A 42 0.27 -11.59 -12.83
N PRO A 43 -0.36 -12.55 -13.54
CA PRO A 43 -1.45 -12.25 -14.46
C PRO A 43 -2.62 -11.56 -13.76
N MET A 44 -3.44 -10.83 -14.53
CA MET A 44 -4.68 -10.26 -14.01
C MET A 44 -5.55 -11.35 -13.38
N ASP A 45 -6.20 -11.03 -12.26
CA ASP A 45 -7.03 -11.97 -11.48
C ASP A 45 -6.26 -13.16 -10.87
N HIS A 46 -4.95 -13.01 -10.67
CA HIS A 46 -4.11 -13.96 -9.94
C HIS A 46 -3.43 -13.27 -8.75
N VAL A 47 -3.03 -14.08 -7.77
CA VAL A 47 -2.30 -13.64 -6.57
C VAL A 47 -1.03 -14.47 -6.42
N TRP A 48 0.04 -13.81 -6.02
CA TRP A 48 1.28 -14.46 -5.60
C TRP A 48 1.29 -14.64 -4.08
N LEU A 49 1.35 -15.89 -3.65
CA LEU A 49 1.36 -16.29 -2.24
C LEU A 49 2.73 -16.87 -1.89
N GLU A 50 3.37 -16.34 -0.86
CA GLU A 50 4.62 -16.85 -0.29
C GLU A 50 4.46 -17.19 1.18
N GLY A 51 5.05 -18.30 1.60
CA GLY A 51 5.06 -18.68 3.01
C GLY A 51 6.13 -17.91 3.79
N GLY A 52 5.86 -17.63 5.07
CA GLY A 52 6.83 -16.97 5.96
C GLY A 52 8.05 -17.83 6.34
N ASN A 53 8.08 -19.12 5.98
CA ASN A 53 9.23 -20.00 6.17
C ASN A 53 9.86 -20.34 4.82
N LEU A 54 10.76 -19.47 4.35
CA LEU A 54 11.33 -19.51 3.01
C LEU A 54 11.89 -20.88 2.61
N HIS A 55 12.49 -21.62 3.54
CA HIS A 55 13.10 -22.94 3.29
C HIS A 55 12.12 -24.11 3.39
N ASN A 56 10.97 -23.91 4.04
CA ASN A 56 10.02 -24.98 4.30
C ASN A 56 8.59 -24.49 4.05
N SER A 57 8.39 -23.91 2.87
CA SER A 57 7.07 -23.61 2.34
C SER A 57 7.00 -24.03 0.88
N THR A 58 5.89 -24.69 0.54
CA THR A 58 5.55 -24.99 -0.84
C THR A 58 4.53 -23.94 -1.28
N ASP A 59 4.99 -22.99 -2.07
CA ASP A 59 4.25 -21.77 -2.40
C ASP A 59 4.46 -21.39 -3.88
N CYS A 60 4.08 -20.16 -4.25
CA CYS A 60 4.05 -19.74 -5.65
C CYS A 60 5.43 -19.74 -6.32
N ARG A 61 6.53 -19.76 -5.55
CA ARG A 61 7.88 -19.93 -6.10
C ARG A 61 8.06 -21.24 -6.88
N TYR A 62 7.28 -22.27 -6.54
CA TYR A 62 7.30 -23.57 -7.20
C TYR A 62 6.13 -23.76 -8.16
N PHE A 63 4.92 -23.33 -7.77
CA PHE A 63 3.69 -23.59 -8.54
C PHE A 63 3.26 -22.45 -9.47
N GLY A 64 3.79 -21.24 -9.29
CA GLY A 64 3.36 -20.03 -9.99
C GLY A 64 2.15 -19.34 -9.33
N PRO A 65 1.64 -18.26 -9.96
CA PRO A 65 0.53 -17.46 -9.43
C PRO A 65 -0.79 -18.26 -9.38
N ILE A 66 -1.62 -18.00 -8.38
CA ILE A 66 -2.89 -18.71 -8.17
C ILE A 66 -4.08 -17.80 -8.50
N PRO A 67 -5.10 -18.27 -9.25
CA PRO A 67 -6.29 -17.47 -9.56
C PRO A 67 -7.06 -17.04 -8.30
N CYS A 68 -7.54 -15.79 -8.27
CA CYS A 68 -8.30 -15.24 -7.15
C CYS A 68 -9.54 -16.08 -6.80
N GLY A 69 -10.16 -16.74 -7.78
CA GLY A 69 -11.33 -17.61 -7.59
C GLY A 69 -11.08 -18.83 -6.69
N LEU A 70 -9.82 -19.21 -6.44
CA LEU A 70 -9.49 -20.27 -5.47
C LEU A 70 -9.38 -19.78 -4.02
N ILE A 71 -9.34 -18.47 -3.80
CA ILE A 71 -9.18 -17.89 -2.46
C ILE A 71 -10.52 -18.00 -1.72
N ARG A 72 -10.52 -18.74 -0.60
CA ARG A 72 -11.70 -18.90 0.26
C ARG A 72 -11.83 -17.81 1.34
N GLY A 73 -10.73 -17.16 1.70
CA GLY A 73 -10.73 -16.11 2.73
C GLY A 73 -9.34 -15.57 3.04
N CYS A 74 -9.31 -14.40 3.69
CA CYS A 74 -8.08 -13.71 4.11
C CYS A 74 -7.97 -13.73 5.64
N VAL A 75 -6.80 -14.05 6.17
CA VAL A 75 -6.52 -13.97 7.62
C VAL A 75 -6.07 -12.56 7.95
N PHE A 76 -6.90 -11.82 8.70
CA PHE A 76 -6.61 -10.45 9.12
C PHE A 76 -5.91 -10.38 10.49
N PHE A 77 -6.29 -11.26 11.41
CA PHE A 77 -5.76 -11.27 12.78
C PHE A 77 -5.60 -12.68 13.33
N LYS A 78 -4.54 -12.90 14.09
CA LYS A 78 -4.32 -14.11 14.89
C LYS A 78 -4.75 -13.84 16.33
N ILE A 79 -5.94 -14.30 16.71
CA ILE A 79 -6.54 -14.06 18.04
C ILE A 79 -5.93 -14.98 19.12
N TRP A 80 -5.41 -16.14 18.73
CA TRP A 80 -4.89 -17.15 19.66
C TRP A 80 -3.53 -17.71 19.19
N PRO A 81 -2.56 -17.92 20.10
CA PRO A 81 -2.59 -17.66 21.54
C PRO A 81 -2.50 -16.17 21.90
N LEU A 82 -3.13 -15.76 23.01
CA LEU A 82 -3.18 -14.35 23.45
C LEU A 82 -1.78 -13.75 23.72
N SER A 83 -0.74 -14.57 23.88
CA SER A 83 0.66 -14.13 23.99
C SER A 83 1.15 -13.38 22.74
N ASP A 84 0.62 -13.72 21.57
CA ASP A 84 1.04 -13.14 20.30
C ASP A 84 0.38 -11.77 20.04
N LEU A 85 -0.69 -11.44 20.77
CA LEU A 85 -1.34 -10.12 20.68
C LEU A 85 -0.44 -9.02 21.23
N ASP A 86 0.36 -9.29 22.27
CA ASP A 86 1.31 -8.32 22.84
C ASP A 86 2.34 -7.87 21.78
N PHE A 87 2.82 -8.81 20.96
CA PHE A 87 3.69 -8.50 19.82
C PHE A 87 2.99 -7.60 18.79
N TYR A 88 1.74 -7.92 18.41
CA TYR A 88 0.98 -7.10 17.47
C TYR A 88 0.72 -5.68 18.00
N LEU A 89 0.37 -5.54 19.28
CA LEU A 89 0.17 -4.24 19.91
C LEU A 89 1.48 -3.44 20.00
N LYS A 90 2.63 -4.10 20.22
CA LYS A 90 3.95 -3.46 20.13
C LYS A 90 4.31 -3.05 18.71
N ALA A 91 4.00 -3.88 17.71
CA ALA A 91 4.25 -3.57 16.30
C ALA A 91 3.38 -2.39 15.80
N LEU A 92 2.12 -2.32 16.22
CA LEU A 92 1.22 -1.19 15.94
C LEU A 92 1.66 0.11 16.65
N ASN A 93 2.23 -0.01 17.85
CA ASN A 93 2.80 1.13 18.57
C ASN A 93 4.22 1.52 18.10
N GLY A 94 4.91 0.65 17.35
CA GLY A 94 6.28 0.83 16.88
C GLY A 94 6.44 1.66 15.61
N HIS A 95 5.35 2.04 14.93
CA HIS A 95 5.43 2.78 13.66
C HIS A 95 5.55 4.31 13.82
N ARG A 96 6.15 4.78 14.92
CA ARG A 96 6.61 6.17 15.11
C ARG A 96 8.03 6.21 15.69
N SER A 97 9.00 5.66 14.97
CA SER A 97 10.33 6.28 14.82
C SER A 97 11.16 5.44 13.83
N HIS A 98 11.26 5.92 12.59
CA HIS A 98 12.39 5.62 11.72
C HIS A 98 12.84 6.95 11.14
N ASN A 99 13.65 7.65 11.94
CA ASN A 99 14.57 8.71 11.56
C ASN A 99 15.70 8.59 12.57
N ASP A 100 16.69 7.76 12.25
CA ASP A 100 18.11 7.87 12.59
C ASP A 100 18.88 6.91 11.67
#